data_AF-A0A2N5KSG1-F1
#
_entry.id   AF-A0A2N5KSG1-F1
#
_cell.length_a   1.000
_cell.length_b   1.000
_cell.length_c   1.000
_cell.angle_alpha   90.00
_cell.angle_beta   90.00
_cell.angle_gamma   90.00
#
_symmetry.space_group_name_H-M   'P 1'
#
loop_
_entity.id
_entity.type
_entity.pdbx_description
1 polymer ?
#
loop_
_entity_poly.entity_id
_entity_poly.type
_entity_poly.pdbx_seq_one_letter_code
_entity_poly.pdbx_strand_id
1 'polypeptide(L)'
;MKTGGKEVVHEALVPPFDVATLLREVPELSLAEGQSQGPFHHLDTLGHTMEVVRRVEAELEERRLGARVGEEAREELRLVGLLHDIAKPVTRTEYEGRAIFVAHDTLGARLAYGICRRLDLSARLTDLVTTITALHLKIGFMSNERSDYPPERLVRAAGPFGEELAILCWADRLAAQGPRLKEEHIERHRALCVEFLERYRAAGPHPEGDYAKLSEGLSSEADAGYAASRARLLASRGLTEDEARACAIGLLDLEPGS
;
A
#
# COMPACT_ATOMS: atom_id res chain seq x y z
N MET A 1 -27.57 6.86 7.21
CA MET A 1 -26.72 7.90 6.59
C MET A 1 -25.31 7.73 7.16
N LYS A 2 -24.51 6.83 6.58
CA LYS A 2 -23.11 6.58 6.97
C LYS A 2 -22.22 7.12 5.85
N THR A 3 -22.15 8.44 5.73
CA THR A 3 -21.46 9.13 4.63
C THR A 3 -20.44 10.13 5.20
N GLY A 4 -19.65 9.71 6.18
CA GLY A 4 -18.67 10.60 6.82
C GLY A 4 -17.39 9.94 7.30
N GLY A 5 -17.28 8.60 7.28
CA GLY A 5 -16.08 7.93 7.81
C GLY A 5 -14.83 8.24 6.98
N LYS A 6 -14.98 8.28 5.64
CA LYS A 6 -13.90 8.65 4.72
C LYS A 6 -13.43 10.08 4.97
N GLU A 7 -14.35 11.05 4.99
CA GLU A 7 -14.06 12.47 5.19
C GLU A 7 -13.38 12.69 6.54
N VAL A 8 -13.90 12.08 7.60
CA VAL A 8 -13.33 12.15 8.96
C VAL A 8 -11.92 11.58 9.00
N VAL A 9 -11.64 10.45 8.31
CA VAL A 9 -10.28 9.90 8.21
C VAL A 9 -9.35 10.83 7.44
N HIS A 10 -9.78 11.41 6.32
CA HIS A 10 -8.96 12.35 5.56
C HIS A 10 -8.63 13.61 6.37
N GLU A 11 -9.61 14.17 7.08
CA GLU A 11 -9.40 15.31 7.98
C GLU A 11 -8.43 14.97 9.11
N ALA A 12 -8.58 13.79 9.72
CA ALA A 12 -7.70 13.33 10.80
C ALA A 12 -6.25 13.03 10.34
N LEU A 13 -6.03 12.82 9.05
CA LEU A 13 -4.70 12.66 8.43
C LEU A 13 -4.05 13.99 8.03
N VAL A 14 -4.72 15.14 8.20
CA VAL A 14 -4.11 16.47 8.01
C VAL A 14 -3.27 16.81 9.25
N PRO A 15 -1.99 17.21 9.13
CA PRO A 15 -1.21 17.63 10.29
C PRO A 15 -1.81 18.87 11.02
N PRO A 16 -1.83 18.89 12.37
CA PRO A 16 -1.45 17.81 13.27
C PRO A 16 -2.46 16.65 13.26
N PHE A 17 -1.97 15.41 13.15
CA PHE A 17 -2.84 14.23 13.04
C PHE A 17 -3.73 14.04 14.27
N ASP A 18 -5.02 13.75 14.06
CA ASP A 18 -5.95 13.33 15.11
C ASP A 18 -5.93 11.80 15.26
N VAL A 19 -4.92 11.30 15.95
CA VAL A 19 -4.73 9.86 16.17
C VAL A 19 -5.92 9.21 16.88
N ALA A 20 -6.57 9.93 17.80
CA ALA A 20 -7.72 9.39 18.52
C ALA A 20 -8.91 9.14 17.57
N THR A 21 -9.15 10.04 16.63
CA THR A 21 -10.14 9.83 15.57
C THR A 21 -9.72 8.70 14.63
N LEU A 22 -8.44 8.63 14.22
CA LEU A 22 -7.95 7.53 13.37
C LEU A 22 -8.16 6.15 14.02
N LEU A 23 -7.86 6.00 15.31
CA LEU A 23 -8.10 4.76 16.06
C LEU A 23 -9.59 4.44 16.21
N ARG A 24 -10.48 5.43 16.21
CA ARG A 24 -11.93 5.21 16.26
C ARG A 24 -12.47 4.73 14.91
N GLU A 25 -12.05 5.35 13.81
CA GLU A 25 -12.56 5.04 12.46
C GLU A 25 -11.85 3.81 11.85
N VAL A 26 -10.59 3.56 12.26
CA VAL A 26 -9.78 2.40 11.87
C VAL A 26 -9.25 1.67 13.12
N PRO A 27 -10.10 0.95 13.87
CA PRO A 27 -9.71 0.29 15.12
C PRO A 27 -8.57 -0.70 15.02
N GLU A 28 -8.34 -1.29 13.84
CA GLU A 28 -7.25 -2.23 13.59
C GLU A 28 -5.87 -1.61 13.85
N LEU A 29 -5.75 -0.28 13.73
CA LEU A 29 -4.52 0.46 14.03
C LEU A 29 -4.11 0.39 15.51
N SER A 30 -5.05 0.13 16.43
CA SER A 30 -4.72 0.04 17.87
C SER A 30 -3.79 -1.14 18.17
N LEU A 31 -3.78 -2.17 17.31
CA LEU A 31 -2.86 -3.30 17.44
C LEU A 31 -1.40 -2.93 17.16
N ALA A 32 -1.18 -1.80 16.48
CA ALA A 32 0.15 -1.29 16.18
C ALA A 32 0.74 -0.43 17.32
N GLU A 33 -0.08 -0.02 18.31
CA GLU A 33 0.37 0.76 19.47
C GLU A 33 1.31 -0.04 20.35
N GLY A 34 2.49 0.52 20.65
CA GLY A 34 3.51 -0.12 21.48
C GLY A 34 4.15 -1.36 20.85
N GLN A 35 3.80 -1.72 19.61
CA GLN A 35 4.41 -2.84 18.93
C GLN A 35 5.85 -2.50 18.53
N SER A 36 6.79 -3.17 19.19
CA SER A 36 8.21 -3.04 18.87
C SER A 36 8.54 -3.52 17.46
N GLN A 37 9.47 -2.80 16.85
CA GLN A 37 9.99 -3.10 15.52
C GLN A 37 11.47 -3.50 15.58
N GLY A 38 12.01 -3.96 14.45
CA GLY A 38 13.43 -4.28 14.32
C GLY A 38 14.34 -3.05 14.40
N PRO A 39 15.66 -3.23 14.54
CA PRO A 39 16.64 -2.16 14.82
C PRO A 39 16.85 -1.12 13.70
N PHE A 40 16.16 -1.29 12.57
CA PHE A 40 16.07 -0.26 11.53
C PHE A 40 15.01 0.81 11.85
N HIS A 41 14.20 0.61 12.89
CA HIS A 41 13.12 1.50 13.29
C HIS A 41 13.42 2.13 14.65
N HIS A 42 13.07 3.41 14.80
CA HIS A 42 13.17 4.16 16.06
C HIS A 42 11.82 4.36 16.76
N LEU A 43 10.71 4.07 16.06
CA LEU A 43 9.34 4.16 16.55
C LEU A 43 8.69 2.78 16.62
N ASP A 44 7.61 2.67 17.39
CA ASP A 44 6.69 1.52 17.30
C ASP A 44 5.95 1.51 15.94
N THR A 45 5.19 0.45 15.68
CA THR A 45 4.52 0.29 14.38
C THR A 45 3.53 1.44 14.09
N LEU A 46 2.76 1.92 15.08
CA LEU A 46 1.85 3.06 14.86
C LEU A 46 2.61 4.36 14.61
N GLY A 47 3.63 4.65 15.42
CA GLY A 47 4.45 5.85 15.27
C GLY A 47 5.18 5.88 13.93
N HIS A 48 5.69 4.73 13.47
CA HIS A 48 6.24 4.58 12.12
C HIS A 48 5.20 4.88 11.05
N THR A 49 4.00 4.30 11.16
CA THR A 49 2.90 4.56 10.22
C THR A 49 2.58 6.05 10.11
N MET A 50 2.51 6.77 11.24
CA MET A 50 2.31 8.23 11.23
C MET A 50 3.49 8.97 10.59
N GLU A 51 4.73 8.54 10.86
CA GLU A 51 5.91 9.12 10.22
C GLU A 51 5.92 8.88 8.71
N VAL A 52 5.49 7.71 8.22
CA VAL A 52 5.32 7.45 6.78
C VAL A 52 4.36 8.48 6.16
N VAL A 53 3.22 8.74 6.79
CA VAL A 53 2.27 9.76 6.29
C VAL A 53 2.93 11.15 6.23
N ARG A 54 3.74 11.54 7.22
CA ARG A 54 4.50 12.81 7.15
C ARG A 54 5.52 12.83 6.02
N ARG A 55 6.20 11.70 5.78
CA ARG A 55 7.22 11.57 4.72
C ARG A 55 6.61 11.58 3.33
N VAL A 56 5.40 11.03 3.18
CA VAL A 56 4.59 11.17 1.97
C VAL A 56 4.31 12.64 1.68
N GLU A 57 3.83 13.41 2.66
CA GLU A 57 3.56 14.84 2.51
C GLU A 57 4.81 15.62 2.08
N ALA A 58 5.93 15.37 2.77
CA ALA A 58 7.20 16.01 2.45
C ALA A 58 7.67 15.69 1.02
N GLU A 59 7.55 14.43 0.58
CA GLU A 59 7.93 14.06 -0.79
C GLU A 59 7.01 14.69 -1.84
N LEU A 60 5.71 14.84 -1.58
CA LEU A 60 4.77 15.49 -2.49
C LEU A 60 5.09 16.99 -2.67
N GLU A 61 5.61 17.64 -1.63
CA GLU A 61 6.03 19.04 -1.65
C GLU A 61 7.42 19.23 -2.29
N GLU A 62 8.38 18.43 -1.86
CA GLU A 62 9.79 18.58 -2.25
C GLU A 62 10.12 17.89 -3.58
N ARG A 63 9.35 16.86 -3.95
CA ARG A 63 9.48 16.08 -5.20
C ARG A 63 10.89 15.55 -5.44
N ARG A 64 11.57 15.04 -4.40
CA ARG A 64 12.97 14.60 -4.46
C ARG A 64 13.19 13.40 -5.39
N LEU A 65 12.19 12.53 -5.58
CA LEU A 65 12.22 11.42 -6.52
C LEU A 65 11.87 11.84 -7.95
N GLY A 66 11.22 13.00 -8.13
CA GLY A 66 10.64 13.40 -9.41
C GLY A 66 9.48 12.51 -9.85
N ALA A 67 8.72 11.94 -8.90
CA ALA A 67 7.48 11.22 -9.17
C ALA A 67 6.41 12.18 -9.73
N ARG A 68 5.55 11.69 -10.61
CA ARG A 68 4.55 12.47 -11.36
C ARG A 68 3.14 12.09 -10.91
N VAL A 69 2.64 12.76 -9.88
CA VAL A 69 1.29 12.55 -9.34
C VAL A 69 0.48 13.84 -9.37
N GLY A 70 -0.85 13.71 -9.53
CA GLY A 70 -1.81 14.80 -9.48
C GLY A 70 -2.04 15.34 -8.07
N GLU A 71 -2.82 16.42 -7.93
CA GLU A 71 -3.15 16.97 -6.62
C GLU A 71 -4.07 16.02 -5.82
N GLU A 72 -4.98 15.31 -6.49
CA GLU A 72 -5.84 14.32 -5.84
C GLU A 72 -5.05 13.20 -5.13
N ALA A 73 -3.86 12.87 -5.61
CA ALA A 73 -3.04 11.79 -5.06
C ALA A 73 -2.56 12.07 -3.63
N ARG A 74 -2.59 13.32 -3.16
CA ARG A 74 -2.16 13.66 -1.79
C ARG A 74 -3.04 12.99 -0.75
N GLU A 75 -4.36 13.13 -0.86
CA GLU A 75 -5.31 12.52 0.08
C GLU A 75 -5.27 11.00 -0.01
N GLU A 76 -5.14 10.48 -1.23
CA GLU A 76 -5.06 9.05 -1.48
C GLU A 76 -3.79 8.44 -0.86
N LEU A 77 -2.62 9.07 -1.04
CA LEU A 77 -1.35 8.59 -0.51
C LEU A 77 -1.23 8.68 1.02
N ARG A 78 -1.91 9.65 1.66
CA ARG A 78 -2.02 9.66 3.13
C ARG A 78 -2.75 8.41 3.63
N LEU A 79 -3.85 8.05 2.98
CA LEU A 79 -4.62 6.86 3.34
C LEU A 79 -3.82 5.58 3.05
N VAL A 80 -3.12 5.52 1.93
CA VAL A 80 -2.20 4.41 1.62
C VAL A 80 -1.13 4.30 2.72
N GLY A 81 -0.50 5.42 3.11
CA GLY A 81 0.49 5.47 4.19
C GLY A 81 -0.07 5.00 5.53
N LEU A 82 -1.32 5.34 5.85
CA LEU A 82 -2.01 4.86 7.06
C LEU A 82 -2.18 3.33 7.09
N LEU A 83 -2.43 2.71 5.93
CA LEU A 83 -2.84 1.30 5.84
C LEU A 83 -1.75 0.33 5.37
N HIS A 84 -0.62 0.81 4.86
CA HIS A 84 0.40 -0.04 4.21
C HIS A 84 0.91 -1.18 5.11
N ASP A 85 0.98 -0.94 6.41
CA ASP A 85 1.52 -1.86 7.42
C ASP A 85 0.45 -2.44 8.35
N ILE A 86 -0.83 -2.32 8.00
CA ILE A 86 -1.97 -2.68 8.87
C ILE A 86 -1.93 -4.14 9.36
N ALA A 87 -1.28 -5.04 8.62
CA ALA A 87 -1.14 -6.44 9.01
C ALA A 87 0.16 -6.77 9.76
N LYS A 88 1.10 -5.84 9.94
CA LYS A 88 2.30 -6.08 10.76
C LYS A 88 1.92 -6.64 12.14
N PRO A 89 0.89 -6.12 12.83
CA PRO A 89 0.57 -6.64 14.16
C PRO A 89 0.19 -8.10 14.23
N VAL A 90 -0.62 -8.56 13.29
CA VAL A 90 -1.14 -9.93 13.25
C VAL A 90 -0.20 -10.93 12.57
N THR A 91 0.82 -10.45 11.86
CA THR A 91 1.86 -11.27 11.21
C THR A 91 3.19 -11.27 11.96
N ARG A 92 3.28 -10.53 13.06
CA ARG A 92 4.47 -10.49 13.89
C ARG A 92 4.75 -11.87 14.49
N THR A 93 5.92 -12.39 14.20
CA THR A 93 6.49 -13.53 14.91
C THR A 93 7.93 -13.23 15.30
N GLU A 94 8.51 -14.04 16.18
CA GLU A 94 9.88 -13.90 16.63
C GLU A 94 10.69 -15.09 16.19
N TYR A 95 11.83 -14.82 15.55
CA TYR A 95 12.79 -15.84 15.14
C TYR A 95 14.19 -15.40 15.56
N GLU A 96 14.87 -16.23 16.35
CA GLU A 96 16.22 -15.94 16.89
C GLU A 96 16.32 -14.56 17.59
N GLY A 97 15.27 -14.18 18.34
CA GLY A 97 15.22 -12.90 19.06
C GLY A 97 15.00 -11.68 18.17
N ARG A 98 14.59 -11.86 16.91
CA ARG A 98 14.25 -10.78 15.98
C ARG A 98 12.77 -10.87 15.59
N ALA A 99 12.09 -9.73 15.63
CA ALA A 99 10.75 -9.61 15.07
C ALA A 99 10.79 -9.76 13.54
N ILE A 100 9.94 -10.62 13.00
CA ILE A 100 9.73 -10.81 11.56
C ILE A 100 8.24 -10.71 11.24
N PHE A 101 7.91 -10.22 10.04
CA PHE A 101 6.55 -9.91 9.61
C PHE A 101 6.28 -10.58 8.26
N VAL A 102 6.10 -11.89 8.27
CA VAL A 102 6.00 -12.68 7.04
C VAL A 102 4.65 -12.42 6.36
N ALA A 103 4.67 -12.08 5.07
CA ALA A 103 3.49 -11.83 4.23
C ALA A 103 2.54 -10.71 4.73
N HIS A 104 3.04 -9.77 5.54
CA HIS A 104 2.24 -8.63 6.02
C HIS A 104 1.74 -7.73 4.90
N ASP A 105 2.46 -7.62 3.78
CA ASP A 105 2.01 -6.92 2.58
C ASP A 105 0.75 -7.57 1.97
N THR A 106 0.76 -8.89 1.81
CA THR A 106 -0.31 -9.65 1.17
C THR A 106 -1.55 -9.74 2.06
N LEU A 107 -1.38 -10.05 3.34
CA LEU A 107 -2.48 -10.02 4.31
C LEU A 107 -2.96 -8.58 4.54
N GLY A 108 -2.04 -7.62 4.56
CA GLY A 108 -2.31 -6.18 4.69
C GLY A 108 -3.25 -5.70 3.61
N ALA A 109 -3.03 -6.08 2.35
CA ALA A 109 -3.93 -5.72 1.26
C ALA A 109 -5.37 -6.25 1.47
N ARG A 110 -5.53 -7.43 2.09
CA ARG A 110 -6.87 -7.96 2.42
C ARG A 110 -7.51 -7.23 3.60
N LEU A 111 -6.75 -6.91 4.65
CA LEU A 111 -7.26 -6.12 5.78
C LEU A 111 -7.62 -4.70 5.35
N ALA A 112 -6.76 -4.07 4.52
CA ALA A 112 -7.00 -2.76 3.94
C ALA A 112 -8.28 -2.75 3.10
N TYR A 113 -8.53 -3.78 2.27
CA TYR A 113 -9.79 -3.94 1.56
C TYR A 113 -11.02 -3.93 2.49
N GLY A 114 -10.98 -4.69 3.61
CA GLY A 114 -12.07 -4.69 4.58
C GLY A 114 -12.34 -3.30 5.18
N ILE A 115 -11.27 -2.53 5.43
CA ILE A 115 -11.35 -1.14 5.89
C ILE A 115 -11.92 -0.24 4.79
N CYS A 116 -11.45 -0.35 3.54
CA CYS A 116 -11.96 0.40 2.40
C CYS A 116 -13.46 0.16 2.19
N ARG A 117 -13.91 -1.10 2.30
CA ARG A 117 -15.32 -1.47 2.21
C ARG A 117 -16.14 -0.89 3.36
N ARG A 118 -15.60 -0.87 4.59
CA ARG A 118 -16.27 -0.27 5.76
C ARG A 118 -16.37 1.26 5.67
N LEU A 119 -15.39 1.90 5.05
CA LEU A 119 -15.35 3.34 4.81
C LEU A 119 -16.07 3.78 3.52
N ASP A 120 -16.65 2.84 2.78
CA ASP A 120 -17.38 3.09 1.52
C ASP A 120 -16.54 3.82 0.47
N LEU A 121 -15.29 3.38 0.29
CA LEU A 121 -14.38 4.00 -0.69
C LEU A 121 -14.71 3.59 -2.13
N SER A 122 -14.36 4.45 -3.08
CA SER A 122 -14.52 4.18 -4.51
C SER A 122 -13.67 2.99 -4.97
N ALA A 123 -14.04 2.38 -6.10
CA ALA A 123 -13.29 1.28 -6.69
C ALA A 123 -11.84 1.67 -6.96
N ARG A 124 -11.62 2.85 -7.56
CA ARG A 124 -10.27 3.35 -7.85
C ARG A 124 -9.41 3.51 -6.61
N LEU A 125 -9.94 4.15 -5.56
CA LEU A 125 -9.17 4.38 -4.32
C LEU A 125 -8.89 3.05 -3.60
N THR A 126 -9.84 2.13 -3.61
CA THR A 126 -9.63 0.78 -3.04
C THR A 126 -8.57 0.00 -3.82
N ASP A 127 -8.57 0.07 -5.16
CA ASP A 127 -7.55 -0.54 -6.00
C ASP A 127 -6.15 0.03 -5.71
N LEU A 128 -6.03 1.35 -5.64
CA LEU A 128 -4.78 2.03 -5.25
C LEU A 128 -4.28 1.54 -3.89
N VAL A 129 -5.11 1.64 -2.84
CA VAL A 129 -4.75 1.27 -1.47
C VAL A 129 -4.31 -0.18 -1.40
N THR A 130 -5.08 -1.10 -1.97
CA THR A 130 -4.83 -2.54 -1.86
C THR A 130 -3.64 -2.98 -2.73
N THR A 131 -3.47 -2.37 -3.92
CA THR A 131 -2.31 -2.63 -4.79
C THR A 131 -1.02 -2.15 -4.16
N ILE A 132 -0.97 -0.91 -3.69
CA ILE A 132 0.25 -0.37 -3.09
C ILE A 132 0.57 -1.12 -1.79
N THR A 133 -0.42 -1.41 -0.94
CA THR A 133 -0.22 -2.22 0.27
C THR A 133 0.40 -3.59 -0.06
N ALA A 134 -0.03 -4.25 -1.14
CA ALA A 134 0.56 -5.52 -1.57
C ALA A 134 1.99 -5.40 -2.13
N LEU A 135 2.38 -4.21 -2.60
CA LEU A 135 3.62 -3.97 -3.35
C LEU A 135 4.66 -3.10 -2.63
N HIS A 136 4.34 -2.50 -1.47
CA HIS A 136 5.15 -1.45 -0.84
C HIS A 136 6.59 -1.87 -0.48
N LEU A 137 6.87 -3.17 -0.35
CA LEU A 137 8.23 -3.67 -0.11
C LEU A 137 9.03 -3.90 -1.40
N LYS A 138 8.35 -4.09 -2.53
CA LYS A 138 8.91 -4.80 -3.70
C LYS A 138 9.98 -4.01 -4.42
N ILE A 139 9.93 -2.68 -4.44
CA ILE A 139 11.01 -1.85 -5.00
C ILE A 139 12.33 -2.15 -4.28
N GLY A 140 12.31 -2.32 -2.95
CA GLY A 140 13.50 -2.66 -2.17
C GLY A 140 14.11 -4.03 -2.49
N PHE A 141 13.35 -4.91 -3.15
CA PHE A 141 13.75 -6.28 -3.49
C PHE A 141 13.86 -6.54 -5.00
N MET A 142 13.60 -5.56 -5.87
CA MET A 142 13.48 -5.81 -7.31
C MET A 142 14.81 -6.20 -7.98
N SER A 143 15.95 -5.80 -7.40
CA SER A 143 17.29 -6.21 -7.86
C SER A 143 17.80 -7.50 -7.21
N ASN A 144 16.98 -8.18 -6.40
CA ASN A 144 17.36 -9.44 -5.78
C ASN A 144 16.89 -10.61 -6.67
N GLU A 145 17.83 -11.40 -7.19
CA GLU A 145 17.56 -12.57 -8.06
C GLU A 145 16.67 -13.63 -7.40
N ARG A 146 16.59 -13.66 -6.07
CA ARG A 146 15.71 -14.57 -5.31
C ARG A 146 14.32 -13.99 -5.05
N SER A 147 14.09 -12.73 -5.39
CA SER A 147 12.78 -12.08 -5.27
C SER A 147 11.87 -12.54 -6.38
N ASP A 148 10.61 -12.79 -6.04
CA ASP A 148 9.56 -13.11 -7.00
C ASP A 148 8.93 -11.86 -7.64
N TYR A 149 9.65 -10.73 -7.61
CA TYR A 149 9.26 -9.46 -8.22
C TYR A 149 10.46 -8.83 -8.95
N PRO A 150 10.84 -9.36 -10.13
CA PRO A 150 11.75 -8.65 -11.00
C PRO A 150 11.11 -7.32 -11.48
N PRO A 151 11.91 -6.34 -11.92
CA PRO A 151 11.42 -4.99 -12.23
C PRO A 151 10.26 -4.99 -13.24
N GLU A 152 10.32 -5.83 -14.28
CA GLU A 152 9.29 -5.90 -15.33
C GLU A 152 7.96 -6.41 -14.79
N ARG A 153 8.01 -7.35 -13.83
CA ARG A 153 6.80 -7.83 -13.16
C ARG A 153 6.24 -6.76 -12.24
N LEU A 154 7.10 -6.09 -11.47
CA LEU A 154 6.68 -5.05 -10.55
C LEU A 154 5.99 -3.90 -11.29
N VAL A 155 6.51 -3.49 -12.45
CA VAL A 155 5.87 -2.49 -13.32
C VAL A 155 4.47 -2.93 -13.74
N ARG A 156 4.30 -4.15 -14.25
CA ARG A 156 2.96 -4.68 -14.61
C ARG A 156 2.03 -4.77 -13.40
N ALA A 157 2.55 -5.18 -12.25
CA ALA A 157 1.80 -5.33 -11.02
C ALA A 157 1.34 -3.99 -10.43
N ALA A 158 2.15 -2.93 -10.58
CA ALA A 158 1.79 -1.59 -10.13
C ALA A 158 0.67 -0.97 -10.99
N GLY A 159 0.63 -1.30 -12.29
CA GLY A 159 -0.38 -0.78 -13.21
C GLY A 159 -0.40 0.75 -13.20
N PRO A 160 -1.54 1.43 -13.05
CA PRO A 160 -1.58 2.89 -13.08
C PRO A 160 -0.89 3.58 -11.89
N PHE A 161 -0.50 2.84 -10.85
CA PHE A 161 -0.10 3.38 -9.54
C PHE A 161 1.42 3.37 -9.29
N GLY A 162 2.23 3.30 -10.35
CA GLY A 162 3.69 3.21 -10.20
C GLY A 162 4.32 4.45 -9.55
N GLU A 163 3.82 5.65 -9.86
CA GLU A 163 4.35 6.89 -9.31
C GLU A 163 4.07 6.98 -7.80
N GLU A 164 2.85 6.63 -7.39
CA GLU A 164 2.38 6.55 -6.01
C GLU A 164 3.13 5.47 -5.21
N LEU A 165 3.35 4.29 -5.82
CA LEU A 165 4.13 3.21 -5.22
C LEU A 165 5.57 3.66 -4.89
N ALA A 166 6.21 4.40 -5.79
CA ALA A 166 7.56 4.91 -5.58
C ALA A 166 7.62 5.91 -4.41
N ILE A 167 6.63 6.83 -4.33
CA ILE A 167 6.51 7.79 -3.23
C ILE A 167 6.36 7.07 -1.90
N LEU A 168 5.43 6.11 -1.80
CA LEU A 168 5.24 5.37 -0.55
C LEU A 168 6.49 4.58 -0.16
N CYS A 169 7.08 3.81 -1.09
CA CYS A 169 8.29 3.02 -0.81
C CYS A 169 9.44 3.90 -0.27
N TRP A 170 9.55 5.12 -0.77
CA TRP A 170 10.56 6.08 -0.34
C TRP A 170 10.23 6.69 1.01
N ALA A 171 8.98 7.09 1.23
CA ALA A 171 8.50 7.60 2.50
C ALA A 171 8.68 6.58 3.63
N ASP A 172 8.34 5.31 3.39
CA ASP A 172 8.52 4.20 4.32
C ASP A 172 9.99 4.02 4.73
N ARG A 173 10.91 4.03 3.74
CA ARG A 173 12.35 3.97 3.99
C ARG A 173 12.84 5.13 4.87
N LEU A 174 12.38 6.34 4.60
CA LEU A 174 12.78 7.54 5.34
C LEU A 174 12.17 7.58 6.75
N ALA A 175 11.02 6.96 6.97
CA ALA A 175 10.36 6.93 8.27
C ALA A 175 11.06 6.03 9.28
N ALA A 176 11.78 4.99 8.81
CA ALA A 176 12.38 4.00 9.69
C ALA A 176 13.39 4.61 10.69
N GLN A 177 14.38 5.42 10.26
CA GLN A 177 15.38 6.18 11.07
C GLN A 177 15.98 5.48 12.30
N GLY A 178 15.99 4.16 12.35
CA GLY A 178 16.60 3.42 13.45
C GLY A 178 18.13 3.42 13.37
N PRO A 179 18.82 3.04 14.45
CA PRO A 179 20.28 3.13 14.56
C PRO A 179 21.06 2.28 13.54
N ARG A 180 20.42 1.28 12.91
CA ARG A 180 21.03 0.47 11.83
C ARG A 180 20.74 1.00 10.43
N LEU A 181 19.82 1.95 10.29
CA LEU A 181 19.63 2.65 9.03
C LEU A 181 20.80 3.63 8.85
N LYS A 182 21.43 3.58 7.69
CA LYS A 182 22.61 4.37 7.34
C LYS A 182 22.33 5.10 6.04
N GLU A 183 23.08 6.15 5.77
CA GLU A 183 22.92 6.92 4.54
C GLU A 183 23.04 6.05 3.28
N GLU A 184 24.00 5.10 3.26
CA GLU A 184 24.17 4.15 2.15
C GLU A 184 22.90 3.32 1.85
N HIS A 185 22.08 3.02 2.88
CA HIS A 185 20.82 2.31 2.71
C HIS A 185 19.75 3.22 2.09
N ILE A 186 19.74 4.49 2.47
CA ILE A 186 18.82 5.52 1.98
C ILE A 186 19.13 5.82 0.51
N GLU A 187 20.39 6.10 0.19
CA GLU A 187 20.86 6.37 -1.17
C GLU A 187 20.59 5.20 -2.11
N ARG A 188 20.90 3.97 -1.67
CA ARG A 188 20.59 2.76 -2.45
C ARG A 188 19.10 2.61 -2.71
N HIS A 189 18.25 2.83 -1.69
CA HIS A 189 16.80 2.70 -1.86
C HIS A 189 16.24 3.81 -2.76
N ARG A 190 16.79 5.02 -2.70
CA ARG A 190 16.48 6.11 -3.63
C ARG A 190 16.81 5.72 -5.07
N ALA A 191 18.00 5.15 -5.31
CA ALA A 191 18.40 4.69 -6.63
C ALA A 191 17.45 3.61 -7.18
N LEU A 192 16.99 2.67 -6.33
CA LEU A 192 15.98 1.68 -6.71
C LEU A 192 14.64 2.33 -7.08
N CYS A 193 14.18 3.34 -6.32
CA CYS A 193 12.94 4.06 -6.65
C CYS A 193 13.06 4.78 -8.00
N VAL A 194 14.21 5.41 -8.27
CA VAL A 194 14.47 6.09 -9.55
C VAL A 194 14.52 5.09 -10.71
N GLU A 195 15.26 3.99 -10.57
CA GLU A 195 15.32 2.92 -11.59
C GLU A 195 13.92 2.35 -11.87
N PHE A 196 13.12 2.13 -10.82
CA PHE A 196 11.75 1.67 -10.97
C PHE A 196 10.91 2.65 -11.78
N LEU A 197 10.97 3.96 -11.45
CA LEU A 197 10.23 5.00 -12.17
C LEU A 197 10.66 5.10 -13.65
N GLU A 198 11.95 4.96 -13.95
CA GLU A 198 12.44 4.95 -15.34
C GLU A 198 11.86 3.79 -16.14
N ARG A 199 11.92 2.57 -15.58
CA ARG A 199 11.35 1.37 -16.20
C ARG A 199 9.83 1.45 -16.32
N TYR A 200 9.17 1.96 -15.28
CA TYR A 200 7.73 2.18 -15.25
C TYR A 200 7.30 3.09 -16.41
N ARG A 201 7.93 4.25 -16.54
CA ARG A 201 7.62 5.21 -17.61
C ARG A 201 7.91 4.67 -19.00
N ALA A 202 9.01 3.90 -19.15
CA ALA A 202 9.36 3.28 -20.43
C ALA A 202 8.38 2.19 -20.89
N ALA A 203 7.71 1.52 -19.94
CA ALA A 203 6.75 0.45 -20.23
C ALA A 203 5.31 0.93 -20.47
N GLY A 204 5.03 2.24 -20.31
CA GLY A 204 3.68 2.80 -20.45
C GLY A 204 3.12 2.71 -21.88
N PRO A 205 1.82 2.97 -22.07
CA PRO A 205 0.87 3.50 -21.08
C PRO A 205 0.37 2.46 -20.07
N HIS A 206 -0.03 2.93 -18.89
CA HIS A 206 -0.60 2.11 -17.80
C HIS A 206 -2.07 2.49 -17.59
N PRO A 207 -3.01 1.89 -18.33
CA PRO A 207 -4.42 2.23 -18.21
C PRO A 207 -4.97 1.86 -16.84
N GLU A 208 -5.97 2.61 -16.38
CA GLU A 208 -6.76 2.22 -15.21
C GLU A 208 -7.59 0.97 -15.48
N GLY A 209 -8.06 0.33 -14.40
CA GLY A 209 -8.97 -0.79 -14.49
C GLY A 209 -10.36 -0.36 -15.00
N ASP A 210 -11.02 -1.25 -15.73
CA ASP A 210 -12.43 -1.09 -16.08
C ASP A 210 -13.30 -1.43 -14.85
N TYR A 211 -13.39 -0.48 -13.92
CA TYR A 211 -14.13 -0.66 -12.67
C TYR A 211 -15.63 -0.88 -12.91
N ALA A 212 -16.20 -0.32 -13.98
CA ALA A 212 -17.60 -0.49 -14.34
C ALA A 212 -17.91 -1.94 -14.74
N LYS A 213 -17.04 -2.55 -15.55
CA LYS A 213 -17.14 -3.98 -15.89
C LYS A 213 -16.85 -4.88 -14.68
N LEU A 214 -15.99 -4.45 -13.77
CA LEU A 214 -15.67 -5.23 -12.57
C LEU A 214 -16.75 -5.15 -11.51
N SER A 215 -17.51 -4.05 -11.43
CA SER A 215 -18.60 -3.89 -10.48
C SER A 215 -19.86 -4.69 -10.84
N GLU A 216 -19.98 -5.17 -12.09
CA GLU A 216 -21.07 -6.06 -12.51
C GLU A 216 -21.15 -7.32 -11.62
N GLY A 217 -22.20 -7.41 -10.81
CA GLY A 217 -22.44 -8.54 -9.92
C GLY A 217 -21.72 -8.45 -8.56
N LEU A 218 -20.99 -7.36 -8.30
CA LEU A 218 -20.37 -7.11 -6.99
C LEU A 218 -21.27 -6.23 -6.11
N SER A 219 -21.06 -6.32 -4.79
CA SER A 219 -21.94 -5.69 -3.80
C SER A 219 -21.53 -4.25 -3.44
N SER A 220 -20.30 -3.84 -3.76
CA SER A 220 -19.77 -2.50 -3.48
C SER A 220 -18.66 -2.08 -4.45
N GLU A 221 -18.43 -0.77 -4.54
CA GLU A 221 -17.31 -0.19 -5.28
C GLU A 221 -15.95 -0.71 -4.76
N ALA A 222 -15.81 -0.85 -3.44
CA ALA A 222 -14.61 -1.42 -2.82
C ALA A 222 -14.34 -2.87 -3.30
N ASP A 223 -15.38 -3.68 -3.52
CA ASP A 223 -15.22 -5.03 -4.07
C ASP A 223 -14.64 -4.98 -5.49
N ALA A 224 -15.12 -4.07 -6.34
CA ALA A 224 -14.61 -3.88 -7.70
C ALA A 224 -13.16 -3.42 -7.71
N GLY A 225 -12.81 -2.49 -6.82
CA GLY A 225 -11.43 -2.02 -6.65
C GLY A 225 -10.47 -3.11 -6.18
N TYR A 226 -10.88 -3.91 -5.19
CA TYR A 226 -10.07 -5.04 -4.73
C TYR A 226 -9.94 -6.11 -5.81
N ALA A 227 -11.02 -6.43 -6.54
CA ALA A 227 -10.96 -7.35 -7.67
C ALA A 227 -9.99 -6.87 -8.75
N ALA A 228 -9.99 -5.57 -9.09
CA ALA A 228 -9.04 -4.96 -10.02
C ALA A 228 -7.59 -5.17 -9.58
N SER A 229 -7.30 -4.86 -8.31
CA SER A 229 -5.97 -5.07 -7.71
C SER A 229 -5.54 -6.53 -7.80
N ARG A 230 -6.40 -7.46 -7.36
CA ARG A 230 -6.09 -8.90 -7.36
C ARG A 230 -5.89 -9.45 -8.77
N ALA A 231 -6.74 -9.06 -9.72
CA ALA A 231 -6.61 -9.47 -11.11
C ALA A 231 -5.28 -8.98 -11.69
N ARG A 232 -4.89 -7.72 -11.46
CA ARG A 232 -3.61 -7.19 -11.92
C ARG A 232 -2.41 -7.94 -11.34
N LEU A 233 -2.43 -8.22 -10.03
CA LEU A 233 -1.36 -8.99 -9.37
C LEU A 233 -1.24 -10.41 -9.92
N LEU A 234 -2.37 -11.07 -10.19
CA LEU A 234 -2.41 -12.41 -10.79
C LEU A 234 -1.95 -12.41 -12.26
N ALA A 235 -2.41 -11.46 -13.06
CA ALA A 235 -1.98 -11.30 -14.45
C ALA A 235 -0.48 -11.01 -14.56
N SER A 236 0.10 -10.27 -13.60
CA SER A 236 1.54 -10.02 -13.54
C SER A 236 2.37 -11.31 -13.42
N ARG A 237 1.75 -12.39 -12.89
CA ARG A 237 2.30 -13.74 -12.70
C ARG A 237 1.98 -14.70 -13.86
N GLY A 238 1.40 -14.21 -14.95
CA GLY A 238 1.22 -14.97 -16.19
C GLY A 238 -0.16 -15.57 -16.39
N LEU A 239 -1.14 -15.27 -15.51
CA LEU A 239 -2.54 -15.58 -15.82
C LEU A 239 -3.02 -14.66 -16.95
N THR A 240 -3.92 -15.17 -17.79
CA THR A 240 -4.65 -14.33 -18.74
C THR A 240 -5.58 -13.36 -17.98
N GLU A 241 -6.00 -12.27 -18.61
CA GLU A 241 -6.89 -11.29 -17.98
C GLU A 241 -8.20 -11.93 -17.50
N ASP A 242 -8.78 -12.83 -18.29
CA ASP A 242 -10.03 -13.53 -17.94
C ASP A 242 -9.84 -14.49 -16.75
N GLU A 243 -8.76 -15.28 -16.73
CA GLU A 243 -8.43 -16.16 -15.61
C GLU A 243 -8.16 -15.35 -14.34
N ALA A 244 -7.37 -14.28 -14.45
CA ALA A 244 -7.04 -13.41 -13.33
C ALA A 244 -8.29 -12.74 -12.74
N ARG A 245 -9.21 -12.27 -13.61
CA ARG A 245 -10.51 -11.69 -13.20
C ARG A 245 -11.38 -12.73 -12.51
N ALA A 246 -11.53 -13.92 -13.10
CA ALA A 246 -12.33 -15.00 -12.51
C ALA A 246 -11.79 -15.42 -11.12
N CYS A 247 -10.48 -15.57 -10.99
CA CYS A 247 -9.84 -15.85 -9.70
C CYS A 247 -10.03 -14.70 -8.70
N ALA A 248 -9.90 -13.44 -9.13
CA ALA A 248 -10.08 -12.28 -8.27
C ALA A 248 -11.50 -12.17 -7.71
N ILE A 249 -12.52 -12.39 -8.55
CA ILE A 249 -13.92 -12.42 -8.13
C ILE A 249 -14.17 -13.59 -7.17
N GLY A 250 -13.67 -14.80 -7.50
CA GLY A 250 -13.80 -15.96 -6.63
C GLY A 250 -13.18 -15.75 -5.23
N LEU A 251 -12.16 -14.90 -5.08
CA LEU A 251 -11.58 -14.57 -3.77
C LEU A 251 -12.52 -13.72 -2.88
N LEU A 252 -13.46 -12.99 -3.47
CA LEU A 252 -14.50 -12.23 -2.77
C LEU A 252 -15.61 -13.15 -2.25
N ASP A 253 -15.96 -14.20 -3.01
CA ASP A 253 -16.99 -15.18 -2.64
C ASP A 253 -16.52 -16.19 -1.56
N LEU A 254 -15.22 -16.26 -1.30
CA LEU A 254 -14.64 -17.08 -0.21
C LEU A 254 -14.74 -16.41 1.16
N GLU A 255 -15.45 -15.28 1.29
CA GLU A 255 -15.82 -14.70 2.59
C GLU A 255 -16.73 -15.70 3.36
N PRO A 256 -16.29 -16.25 4.50
CA PRO A 256 -17.16 -17.06 5.33
C PRO A 256 -18.15 -16.13 6.05
N GLY A 257 -19.38 -16.03 5.55
CA GLY A 257 -20.50 -15.46 6.30
C GLY A 257 -21.45 -14.59 5.49
N SER A 258 -22.36 -15.23 4.75
CA SER A 258 -23.77 -14.83 4.71
C SER A 258 -24.48 -15.31 5.97
#